data_AF-A0A968G7E1-F1
#
_entry.id   AF-A0A968G7E1-F1
#
_cell.length_a   1.000
_cell.length_b   1.000
_cell.length_c   1.000
_cell.angle_alpha   90.00
_cell.angle_beta   90.00
_cell.angle_gamma   90.00
#
_symmetry.space_group_name_H-M   'P 1'
#
loop_
_entity.id
_entity.type
_entity.pdbx_description
1 polymer ?
#
loop_
_entity_poly.entity_id
_entity_poly.type
_entity_poly.pdbx_seq_one_letter_code
_entity_poly.pdbx_strand_id
1 'polypeptide(L)'
;MKLSIIRLLLSTLIIVLLSTGCSNNLRKEWRESVKNKQKSQKENLTGEVPQLTLEEQLAEIDASLQVKTIKKNIARYEKQLQKAHTSLYDKSQAMRALGLIYLNNQLYLAALEQFEQALNITPQNAMLHYYAGISSGWMSNLEANSTKRTQYKEQALFHLERASEINPNHAETALALATLYTEQEKLSQAQFQLKRYKSMRPHSLDAMLLEASIATKQKQFALARELYQKIIQESQQSALKEQAQRALDLLP
;
A
#
# COMPACT_ATOMS: atom_id res chain seq x y z
N MET A 1 -37.56 -5.15 -6.39
CA MET A 1 -37.93 -5.15 -4.96
C MET A 1 -36.92 -6.01 -4.18
N LYS A 2 -35.80 -5.40 -3.78
CA LYS A 2 -34.85 -5.78 -2.70
C LYS A 2 -33.78 -4.67 -2.62
N LEU A 3 -34.28 -3.43 -2.62
CA LEU A 3 -33.55 -2.15 -2.45
C LEU A 3 -33.78 -1.60 -1.03
N SER A 4 -34.29 -2.41 -0.10
CA SER A 4 -34.72 -1.99 1.24
C SER A 4 -33.77 -2.34 2.37
N ILE A 5 -32.58 -2.88 2.11
CA ILE A 5 -31.58 -3.16 3.16
C ILE A 5 -30.44 -2.12 3.16
N ILE A 6 -30.16 -1.45 2.04
CA ILE A 6 -29.17 -0.35 1.97
C ILE A 6 -29.75 0.96 2.54
N ARG A 7 -31.08 1.08 2.64
CA ARG A 7 -31.76 2.24 3.25
C ARG A 7 -31.76 2.26 4.78
N LEU A 8 -31.32 1.19 5.47
CA LEU A 8 -31.33 1.13 6.93
C LEU A 8 -29.94 1.33 7.59
N LEU A 9 -28.86 1.37 6.81
CA LEU A 9 -27.52 1.68 7.32
C LEU A 9 -27.05 3.11 7.02
N LEU A 10 -27.83 3.87 6.24
CA LEU A 10 -27.60 5.29 5.96
C LEU A 10 -28.43 6.24 6.86
N SER A 11 -29.28 5.72 7.75
CA SER A 11 -30.10 6.53 8.66
C SER A 11 -29.50 6.73 10.06
N THR A 12 -28.46 5.98 10.45
CA THR A 12 -27.79 6.15 11.76
C THR A 12 -26.57 7.06 11.70
N LEU A 13 -26.07 7.45 10.52
CA LEU A 13 -25.00 8.45 10.37
C LEU A 13 -25.52 9.85 9.99
N ILE A 14 -26.82 10.09 10.14
CA ILE A 14 -27.44 11.41 9.94
C ILE A 14 -27.72 12.13 11.28
N ILE A 15 -27.63 11.42 12.42
CA ILE A 15 -27.97 11.98 13.74
C ILE A 15 -26.81 12.78 14.38
N VAL A 16 -25.56 12.64 13.90
CA VAL A 16 -24.43 13.43 14.42
C VAL A 16 -24.17 14.74 13.64
N LEU A 17 -24.78 14.91 12.47
CA LEU A 17 -24.60 16.10 11.61
C LEU A 17 -25.61 17.25 11.88
N LEU A 18 -26.30 17.21 13.02
CA LEU A 18 -27.25 18.24 13.47
C LEU A 18 -26.76 19.09 14.65
N SER A 19 -25.49 19.02 15.06
CA SER A 19 -25.00 19.81 16.22
C SER A 19 -24.09 20.99 15.89
N THR A 20 -23.73 21.26 14.62
CA THR A 20 -23.00 22.50 14.29
C THR A 20 -23.54 23.16 13.03
N GLY A 21 -24.25 24.27 13.25
CA GLY A 21 -24.83 25.13 12.22
C GLY A 21 -23.77 25.77 11.33
N CYS A 22 -23.45 25.12 10.22
CA CYS A 22 -22.86 25.77 9.05
C CYS A 22 -23.88 25.82 7.89
N SER A 23 -23.96 27.02 7.31
CA SER A 23 -24.97 27.62 6.44
C SER A 23 -25.53 26.76 5.31
N ASN A 24 -26.85 26.90 5.09
CA ASN A 24 -27.65 26.22 4.06
C ASN A 24 -27.18 26.43 2.59
N ASN A 25 -26.32 27.42 2.30
CA ASN A 25 -25.84 27.68 0.94
C ASN A 25 -24.80 26.67 0.45
N LEU A 26 -23.81 26.31 1.27
CA LEU A 26 -22.77 25.34 0.90
C LEU A 26 -23.35 23.95 0.65
N ARG A 27 -24.41 23.56 1.38
CA ARG A 27 -25.12 22.29 1.16
C ARG A 27 -25.95 22.27 -0.13
N LYS A 28 -26.31 23.43 -0.68
CA LYS A 28 -26.99 23.54 -1.98
C LYS A 28 -25.96 23.48 -3.12
N GLU A 29 -24.88 24.26 -3.03
CA GLU A 29 -23.78 24.25 -3.99
C GLU A 29 -23.14 22.86 -4.13
N TRP A 30 -22.94 22.15 -3.01
CA TRP A 30 -22.41 20.78 -3.03
C TRP A 30 -23.39 19.78 -3.67
N ARG A 31 -24.70 19.91 -3.40
CA ARG A 31 -25.71 19.05 -4.03
C ARG A 31 -25.84 19.28 -5.54
N GLU A 32 -25.65 20.51 -5.99
CA GLU A 32 -25.63 20.83 -7.43
C GLU A 32 -24.34 20.38 -8.12
N SER A 33 -23.19 20.54 -7.46
CA SER A 33 -21.90 20.05 -7.95
C SER A 33 -21.90 18.52 -8.12
N VAL A 34 -22.44 17.78 -7.13
CA VAL A 34 -22.58 16.32 -7.20
C VAL A 34 -23.55 15.90 -8.32
N LYS A 35 -24.67 16.61 -8.51
CA LYS A 35 -25.61 16.35 -9.62
C LYS A 35 -24.99 16.61 -10.99
N ASN A 36 -24.17 17.66 -11.13
CA ASN A 36 -23.47 17.97 -12.37
C ASN A 36 -22.35 16.97 -12.67
N LYS A 37 -21.61 16.49 -11.66
CA LYS A 37 -20.62 15.40 -11.81
C LYS A 37 -21.26 14.07 -12.21
N GLN A 38 -22.42 13.73 -11.65
CA GLN A 38 -23.18 12.53 -12.05
C GLN A 38 -23.74 12.61 -13.48
N LYS A 39 -24.04 13.83 -13.97
CA LYS A 39 -24.47 14.05 -15.35
C LYS A 39 -23.30 13.92 -16.33
N SER A 40 -22.13 14.46 -15.99
CA SER A 40 -20.87 14.29 -16.73
C SER A 40 -20.38 12.83 -16.78
N GLN A 41 -20.58 12.05 -15.70
CA GLN A 41 -20.24 10.62 -15.68
C GLN A 41 -21.10 9.74 -16.58
N LYS A 42 -22.27 10.21 -17.04
CA LYS A 42 -23.08 9.50 -18.05
C LYS A 42 -22.63 9.76 -19.48
N GLU A 43 -21.81 10.78 -19.72
CA GLU A 43 -21.38 11.17 -21.07
C GLU A 43 -19.98 10.61 -21.44
N ASN A 44 -19.15 10.22 -20.46
CA ASN A 44 -17.86 9.56 -20.72
C ASN A 44 -17.96 8.03 -20.66
N LEU A 45 -18.40 7.42 -21.77
CA LEU A 45 -18.39 5.97 -22.02
C LEU A 45 -17.06 5.47 -22.62
N THR A 46 -15.93 6.05 -22.21
CA THR A 46 -14.59 5.55 -22.57
C THR A 46 -13.77 5.27 -21.31
N GLY A 47 -13.81 4.02 -20.85
CA GLY A 47 -12.63 3.24 -20.48
C GLY A 47 -11.66 3.70 -19.38
N GLU A 48 -11.92 4.77 -18.62
CA GLU A 48 -11.09 5.16 -17.48
C GLU A 48 -11.91 5.15 -16.20
N VAL A 49 -11.55 4.26 -15.26
CA VAL A 49 -11.93 4.45 -13.86
C VAL A 49 -11.10 5.65 -13.36
N PRO A 50 -11.72 6.78 -12.99
CA PRO A 50 -10.98 7.95 -12.54
C PRO A 50 -10.21 7.59 -11.28
N GLN A 51 -8.89 7.76 -11.34
CA GLN A 51 -8.02 7.63 -10.19
C GLN A 51 -8.44 8.70 -9.17
N LEU A 52 -8.78 8.29 -7.95
CA LEU A 52 -9.19 9.23 -6.90
C LEU A 52 -8.04 10.20 -6.66
N THR A 53 -8.31 11.49 -6.80
CA THR A 53 -7.38 12.56 -6.42
C THR A 53 -7.00 12.41 -4.94
N LEU A 54 -5.85 12.96 -4.53
CA LEU A 54 -5.47 12.98 -3.11
C LEU A 54 -6.59 13.52 -2.22
N GLU A 55 -7.35 14.50 -2.71
CA GLU A 55 -8.52 15.06 -2.03
C GLU A 55 -9.66 14.04 -1.90
N GLU A 56 -9.88 13.20 -2.90
CA GLU A 56 -10.90 12.15 -2.89
C GLU A 56 -10.47 10.94 -2.03
N GLN A 57 -9.18 10.54 -2.05
CA GLN A 57 -8.64 9.52 -1.14
C GLN A 57 -8.73 9.96 0.33
N LEU A 58 -8.41 11.23 0.60
CA LEU A 58 -8.58 11.82 1.94
C LEU A 58 -10.05 11.97 2.33
N ALA A 59 -10.98 12.06 1.38
CA ALA A 59 -12.41 12.11 1.63
C ALA A 59 -13.01 10.72 1.94
N GLU A 60 -12.47 9.65 1.36
CA GLU A 60 -12.87 8.27 1.66
C GLU A 60 -12.38 7.80 3.05
N ILE A 61 -11.26 8.33 3.53
CA ILE A 61 -10.66 8.03 4.85
C ILE A 61 -11.43 8.72 6.01
N ASP A 62 -12.71 9.09 5.89
CA ASP A 62 -13.38 9.95 6.88
C ASP A 62 -13.55 9.32 8.29
N ALA A 63 -12.51 9.50 9.10
CA ALA A 63 -12.55 9.73 10.53
C ALA A 63 -12.02 11.16 10.72
N SER A 64 -12.90 12.11 11.04
CA SER A 64 -12.59 13.55 11.19
C SER A 64 -11.34 13.91 12.04
N LEU A 65 -10.81 12.96 12.81
CA LEU A 65 -9.54 13.06 13.53
C LEU A 65 -8.31 12.64 12.71
N GLN A 66 -8.38 11.57 11.90
CA GLN A 66 -7.26 11.06 11.11
C GLN A 66 -6.90 12.01 9.97
N VAL A 67 -7.88 12.42 9.16
CA VAL A 67 -7.64 13.37 8.05
C VAL A 67 -7.15 14.72 8.59
N LYS A 68 -7.72 15.21 9.70
CA LYS A 68 -7.27 16.44 10.36
C LYS A 68 -5.84 16.31 10.91
N THR A 69 -5.49 15.15 11.45
CA THR A 69 -4.13 14.87 11.96
C THR A 69 -3.13 14.74 10.82
N ILE A 70 -3.48 14.04 9.75
CA ILE A 70 -2.67 13.92 8.53
C ILE A 70 -2.44 15.32 7.93
N LYS A 71 -3.50 16.11 7.72
CA LYS A 71 -3.39 17.51 7.23
C LYS A 71 -2.56 18.40 8.15
N LYS A 72 -2.72 18.27 9.48
CA LYS A 72 -1.90 19.02 10.45
C LYS A 72 -0.43 18.61 10.40
N ASN A 73 -0.15 17.32 10.25
CA ASN A 73 1.21 16.81 10.13
C ASN A 73 1.84 17.32 8.82
N ILE A 74 1.15 17.17 7.68
CA ILE A 74 1.57 17.70 6.38
C ILE A 74 1.89 19.20 6.49
N ALA A 75 0.95 20.01 6.96
CA ALA A 75 1.13 21.47 7.10
C ALA A 75 2.27 21.84 8.06
N ARG A 76 2.48 21.06 9.13
CA ARG A 76 3.62 21.24 10.04
C ARG A 76 4.95 20.96 9.33
N TYR A 77 5.01 19.90 8.53
CA TYR A 77 6.20 19.52 7.77
C TYR A 77 6.49 20.49 6.62
N GLU A 78 5.48 20.91 5.86
CA GLU A 78 5.60 21.95 4.82
C GLU A 78 6.12 23.27 5.39
N LYS A 79 5.61 23.68 6.55
CA LYS A 79 6.08 24.88 7.24
C LYS A 79 7.53 24.75 7.74
N GLN A 80 7.97 23.56 8.13
CA GLN A 80 9.37 23.32 8.48
C GLN A 80 10.27 23.39 7.24
N LEU A 81 9.82 22.81 6.12
CA LEU A 81 10.50 22.89 4.81
C LEU A 81 10.63 24.33 4.30
N GLN A 82 9.59 25.15 4.45
CA GLN A 82 9.61 26.54 3.97
C GLN A 82 10.50 27.46 4.81
N LYS A 83 10.62 27.18 6.11
CA LYS A 83 11.42 27.99 7.05
C LYS A 83 12.91 27.71 6.97
N ALA A 84 13.28 26.53 6.50
CA ALA A 84 14.66 26.16 6.41
C ALA A 84 15.19 26.64 5.05
N HIS A 85 16.30 27.38 5.04
CA HIS A 85 17.07 27.65 3.82
C HIS A 85 17.75 26.35 3.37
N THR A 86 16.95 25.33 3.04
CA THR A 86 17.35 23.93 3.09
C THR A 86 18.04 23.46 1.82
N SER A 87 19.13 22.72 2.02
CA SER A 87 19.81 21.97 0.97
C SER A 87 18.82 21.06 0.25
N LEU A 88 19.08 20.78 -1.04
CA LEU A 88 18.31 19.78 -1.80
C LEU A 88 18.25 18.43 -1.04
N TYR A 89 19.33 18.07 -0.33
CA TYR A 89 19.36 16.87 0.50
C TYR A 89 18.29 16.88 1.61
N ASP A 90 18.14 17.99 2.33
CA ASP A 90 17.15 18.10 3.40
C ASP A 90 15.71 18.07 2.85
N LYS A 91 15.51 18.65 1.66
CA LYS A 91 14.25 18.56 0.92
C LYS A 91 13.90 17.10 0.60
N SER A 92 14.87 16.31 0.10
CA SER A 92 14.67 14.87 -0.15
C SER A 92 14.31 14.11 1.12
N GLN A 93 14.98 14.41 2.23
CA GLN A 93 14.71 13.76 3.52
C GLN A 93 13.33 14.11 4.08
N ALA A 94 12.87 15.33 3.88
CA ALA A 94 11.52 15.74 4.26
C ALA A 94 10.45 15.07 3.39
N MET A 95 10.66 15.00 2.07
CA MET A 95 9.79 14.24 1.14
C MET A 95 9.70 12.77 1.55
N ARG A 96 10.83 12.14 1.91
CA ARG A 96 10.83 10.78 2.47
C ARG A 96 9.97 10.66 3.72
N ALA A 97 10.13 11.58 4.67
CA ALA A 97 9.36 11.55 5.92
C ALA A 97 7.85 11.69 5.65
N LEU A 98 7.48 12.58 4.72
CA LEU A 98 6.10 12.75 4.31
C LEU A 98 5.55 11.50 3.60
N GLY A 99 6.32 10.90 2.68
CA GLY A 99 5.95 9.65 2.03
C GLY A 99 5.72 8.52 3.03
N LEU A 100 6.53 8.43 4.10
CA LEU A 100 6.32 7.47 5.18
C LEU A 100 5.03 7.71 5.98
N ILE A 101 4.67 8.97 6.20
CA ILE A 101 3.38 9.30 6.82
C ILE A 101 2.24 8.83 5.93
N TYR A 102 2.30 9.10 4.63
CA TYR A 102 1.29 8.60 3.69
C TYR A 102 1.22 7.07 3.67
N LEU A 103 2.37 6.40 3.60
CA LEU A 103 2.45 4.93 3.57
C LEU A 103 1.83 4.30 4.82
N ASN A 104 2.14 4.84 6.01
CA ASN A 104 1.57 4.36 7.28
C ASN A 104 0.06 4.60 7.40
N ASN A 105 -0.48 5.56 6.65
CA ASN A 105 -1.92 5.81 6.55
C ASN A 105 -2.55 5.14 5.32
N GLN A 106 -1.84 4.19 4.68
CA GLN A 106 -2.32 3.43 3.52
C GLN A 106 -2.63 4.30 2.29
N LEU A 107 -2.11 5.53 2.25
CA LEU A 107 -2.19 6.44 1.12
C LEU A 107 -1.05 6.13 0.13
N TYR A 108 -1.11 4.95 -0.50
CA TYR A 108 0.00 4.38 -1.26
C TYR A 108 0.40 5.22 -2.48
N LEU A 109 -0.56 5.79 -3.20
CA LEU A 109 -0.28 6.64 -4.35
C LEU A 109 0.45 7.93 -3.93
N ALA A 110 -0.07 8.62 -2.91
CA ALA A 110 0.55 9.82 -2.36
C ALA A 110 1.95 9.54 -1.80
N ALA A 111 2.13 8.38 -1.15
CA ALA A 111 3.44 7.94 -0.68
C ALA A 111 4.42 7.76 -1.83
N LEU A 112 4.01 7.05 -2.88
CA LEU A 112 4.80 6.81 -4.09
C LEU A 112 5.27 8.12 -4.72
N GLU A 113 4.36 9.08 -4.92
CA GLU A 113 4.71 10.39 -5.50
C GLU A 113 5.78 11.14 -4.69
N GLN A 114 5.71 11.08 -3.35
CA GLN A 114 6.73 11.72 -2.52
C GLN A 114 8.08 11.00 -2.60
N PHE A 115 8.08 9.67 -2.67
CA PHE A 115 9.32 8.91 -2.83
C PHE A 115 9.95 9.15 -4.20
N GLU A 116 9.18 9.25 -5.27
CA GLU A 116 9.66 9.58 -6.61
C GLU A 116 10.26 10.99 -6.68
N GLN A 117 9.58 11.97 -6.08
CA GLN A 117 10.13 13.33 -5.98
C GLN A 117 11.44 13.38 -5.18
N ALA A 118 11.54 12.61 -4.09
CA ALA A 118 12.77 12.49 -3.34
C ALA A 118 13.89 11.78 -4.15
N LEU A 119 13.54 10.78 -4.95
CA LEU A 119 14.48 10.07 -5.84
C LEU A 119 15.01 10.97 -6.97
N ASN A 120 14.24 11.93 -7.45
CA ASN A 120 14.73 12.94 -8.41
C ASN A 120 15.88 13.79 -7.83
N ILE A 121 15.98 13.89 -6.50
CA ILE A 121 17.04 14.62 -5.82
C ILE A 121 18.19 13.68 -5.40
N THR A 122 17.85 12.54 -4.80
CA THR A 122 18.81 11.54 -4.33
C THR A 122 18.52 10.18 -4.97
N PRO A 123 18.89 9.97 -6.25
CA PRO A 123 18.56 8.75 -7.00
C PRO A 123 19.29 7.52 -6.48
N GLN A 124 20.44 7.69 -5.81
CA GLN A 124 21.22 6.59 -5.22
C GLN A 124 20.84 6.35 -3.76
N ASN A 125 19.54 6.28 -3.45
CA ASN A 125 19.05 6.06 -2.10
C ASN A 125 18.24 4.75 -2.02
N ALA A 126 18.84 3.72 -1.41
CA ALA A 126 18.22 2.41 -1.29
C ALA A 126 16.87 2.43 -0.56
N MET A 127 16.73 3.26 0.47
CA MET A 127 15.49 3.31 1.27
C MET A 127 14.35 3.95 0.49
N LEU A 128 14.62 5.01 -0.27
CA LEU A 128 13.61 5.63 -1.13
C LEU A 128 13.12 4.67 -2.21
N HIS A 129 14.05 3.96 -2.85
CA HIS A 129 13.71 2.88 -3.76
C HIS A 129 12.89 1.78 -3.07
N TYR A 130 13.29 1.34 -1.87
CA TYR A 130 12.50 0.35 -1.12
C TYR A 130 11.06 0.82 -0.87
N TYR A 131 10.86 2.03 -0.35
CA TYR A 131 9.52 2.52 -0.04
C TYR A 131 8.67 2.80 -1.28
N ALA A 132 9.27 3.28 -2.37
CA ALA A 132 8.60 3.38 -3.66
C ALA A 132 8.14 1.99 -4.14
N GLY A 133 9.02 0.99 -4.06
CA GLY A 133 8.71 -0.39 -4.44
C GLY A 133 7.56 -1.00 -3.63
N ILE A 134 7.57 -0.80 -2.30
CA ILE A 134 6.47 -1.22 -1.42
C ILE A 134 5.17 -0.50 -1.78
N SER A 135 5.21 0.81 -2.00
CA SER A 135 4.02 1.61 -2.36
C SER A 135 3.41 1.17 -3.69
N SER A 136 4.23 0.93 -4.72
CA SER A 136 3.79 0.36 -6.00
C SER A 136 3.23 -1.06 -5.84
N GLY A 137 3.82 -1.89 -4.98
CA GLY A 137 3.29 -3.24 -4.69
C GLY A 137 1.88 -3.20 -4.11
N TRP A 138 1.63 -2.31 -3.15
CA TRP A 138 0.29 -2.09 -2.59
C TRP A 138 -0.69 -1.55 -3.64
N MET A 139 -0.25 -0.59 -4.46
CA MET A 139 -1.07 -0.07 -5.56
C MET A 139 -1.46 -1.18 -6.54
N SER A 140 -0.55 -2.07 -6.89
CA SER A 140 -0.86 -3.23 -7.73
C SER A 140 -1.93 -4.14 -7.10
N ASN A 141 -1.86 -4.40 -5.79
CA ASN A 141 -2.83 -5.26 -5.14
C ASN A 141 -4.24 -4.66 -5.14
N LEU A 142 -4.35 -3.34 -4.99
CA LEU A 142 -5.62 -2.60 -4.94
C LEU A 142 -6.20 -2.28 -6.32
N GLU A 143 -5.37 -2.22 -7.35
CA GLU A 143 -5.78 -1.74 -8.67
C GLU A 143 -6.68 -2.75 -9.41
N ALA A 144 -7.91 -2.36 -9.73
CA ALA A 144 -8.86 -3.22 -10.42
C ALA A 144 -8.52 -3.43 -11.90
N ASN A 145 -7.93 -2.42 -12.55
CA ASN A 145 -7.55 -2.50 -13.96
C ASN A 145 -6.30 -3.39 -14.14
N SER A 146 -6.40 -4.44 -14.96
CA SER A 146 -5.32 -5.39 -15.16
C SER A 146 -4.04 -4.77 -15.72
N THR A 147 -4.16 -3.80 -16.63
CA THR A 147 -3.00 -3.12 -17.24
C THR A 147 -2.27 -2.27 -16.22
N LYS A 148 -3.00 -1.42 -15.48
CA LYS A 148 -2.40 -0.60 -14.42
C LYS A 148 -1.82 -1.46 -13.29
N ARG A 149 -2.50 -2.56 -12.94
CA ARG A 149 -1.98 -3.55 -11.97
C ARG A 149 -0.62 -4.06 -12.40
N THR A 150 -0.46 -4.48 -13.66
CA THR A 150 0.81 -4.95 -14.21
C THR A 150 1.88 -3.85 -14.18
N GLN A 151 1.55 -2.63 -14.60
CA GLN A 151 2.46 -1.50 -14.54
C GLN A 151 2.97 -1.25 -13.11
N TYR A 152 2.09 -1.30 -12.11
CA TYR A 152 2.50 -1.16 -10.71
C TYR A 152 3.35 -2.34 -10.22
N LYS A 153 3.13 -3.58 -10.69
CA LYS A 153 4.01 -4.72 -10.38
C LYS A 153 5.41 -4.52 -10.95
N GLU A 154 5.49 -4.06 -12.19
CA GLU A 154 6.77 -3.78 -12.87
C GLU A 154 7.51 -2.64 -12.17
N GLN A 155 6.80 -1.56 -11.82
CA GLN A 155 7.37 -0.46 -11.05
C GLN A 155 7.87 -0.91 -9.67
N ALA A 156 7.09 -1.75 -8.97
CA ALA A 156 7.50 -2.31 -7.69
C ALA A 156 8.79 -3.12 -7.81
N LEU A 157 8.87 -3.97 -8.83
CA LEU A 157 10.06 -4.77 -9.11
C LEU A 157 11.27 -3.89 -9.42
N PHE A 158 11.12 -2.91 -10.32
CA PHE A 158 12.19 -1.96 -10.67
C PHE A 158 12.78 -1.28 -9.44
N HIS A 159 11.93 -0.70 -8.58
CA HIS A 159 12.43 0.01 -7.41
C HIS A 159 13.05 -0.94 -6.38
N LEU A 160 12.49 -2.15 -6.17
CA LEU A 160 13.06 -3.12 -5.24
C LEU A 160 14.40 -3.68 -5.74
N GLU A 161 14.56 -3.92 -7.04
CA GLU A 161 15.83 -4.32 -7.65
C GLU A 161 16.89 -3.24 -7.46
N ARG A 162 16.56 -1.98 -7.76
CA ARG A 162 17.42 -0.82 -7.48
C ARG A 162 17.79 -0.73 -6.00
N ALA A 163 16.83 -0.92 -5.07
CA ALA A 163 17.13 -0.93 -3.65
C ALA A 163 18.13 -2.03 -3.27
N SER A 164 17.99 -3.23 -3.85
CA SER A 164 18.89 -4.36 -3.61
C SER A 164 20.28 -4.15 -4.23
N GLU A 165 20.37 -3.46 -5.36
CA GLU A 165 21.65 -3.07 -5.97
C GLU A 165 22.40 -2.06 -5.10
N ILE A 166 21.69 -1.04 -4.60
CA ILE A 166 22.29 0.04 -3.80
C ILE A 166 22.67 -0.47 -2.40
N ASN A 167 21.80 -1.26 -1.76
CA ASN A 167 22.07 -1.87 -0.46
C ASN A 167 21.72 -3.36 -0.47
N PRO A 168 22.70 -4.23 -0.78
CA PRO A 168 22.50 -5.67 -0.78
C PRO A 168 22.20 -6.29 0.59
N ASN A 169 22.46 -5.58 1.70
CA ASN A 169 22.27 -6.09 3.06
C ASN A 169 20.98 -5.57 3.71
N HIS A 170 20.03 -5.07 2.92
CA HIS A 170 18.70 -4.72 3.41
C HIS A 170 17.78 -5.95 3.36
N ALA A 171 17.52 -6.55 4.52
CA ALA A 171 16.72 -7.76 4.64
C ALA A 171 15.32 -7.58 4.08
N GLU A 172 14.68 -6.46 4.39
CA GLU A 172 13.30 -6.17 4.03
C GLU A 172 13.13 -6.02 2.50
N THR A 173 14.14 -5.49 1.79
CA THR A 173 14.16 -5.53 0.32
C THR A 173 14.28 -6.95 -0.22
N ALA A 174 15.15 -7.79 0.36
CA ALA A 174 15.32 -9.17 -0.09
C ALA A 174 14.02 -9.98 0.09
N LEU A 175 13.31 -9.79 1.21
CA LEU A 175 12.01 -10.42 1.45
C LEU A 175 10.95 -9.94 0.44
N ALA A 176 10.89 -8.63 0.18
CA ALA A 176 9.94 -8.06 -0.79
C ALA A 176 10.19 -8.59 -2.21
N LEU A 177 11.45 -8.64 -2.66
CA LEU A 177 11.80 -9.24 -3.96
C LEU A 177 11.46 -10.72 -4.02
N ALA A 178 11.77 -11.49 -2.97
CA ALA A 178 11.45 -12.91 -2.91
C ALA A 178 9.93 -13.15 -3.03
N THR A 179 9.13 -12.30 -2.39
CA THR A 179 7.66 -12.35 -2.47
C THR A 179 7.18 -12.06 -3.88
N LEU A 180 7.63 -10.95 -4.49
CA LEU A 180 7.24 -10.58 -5.86
C LEU A 180 7.66 -11.64 -6.89
N TYR A 181 8.87 -12.19 -6.78
CA TYR A 181 9.32 -13.26 -7.68
C TYR A 181 8.52 -14.55 -7.48
N THR A 182 8.08 -14.86 -6.26
CA THR A 182 7.21 -16.03 -5.99
C THR A 182 5.85 -15.85 -6.65
N GLU A 183 5.25 -14.66 -6.55
CA GLU A 183 3.99 -14.33 -7.23
C GLU A 183 4.11 -14.41 -8.77
N GLN A 184 5.26 -14.04 -9.33
CA GLN A 184 5.55 -14.13 -10.76
C GLN A 184 6.02 -15.52 -11.20
N GLU A 185 6.00 -16.52 -10.31
CA GLU A 185 6.49 -17.89 -10.54
C GLU A 185 7.96 -17.97 -10.98
N LYS A 186 8.73 -16.92 -10.70
CA LYS A 186 10.19 -16.82 -10.89
C LYS A 186 10.91 -17.48 -9.71
N LEU A 187 10.65 -18.77 -9.52
CA LEU A 187 10.99 -19.49 -8.27
C LEU A 187 12.49 -19.52 -7.96
N SER A 188 13.37 -19.60 -8.97
CA SER A 188 14.82 -19.56 -8.77
C SER A 188 15.29 -18.21 -8.20
N GLN A 189 14.75 -17.10 -8.72
CA GLN A 189 15.06 -15.75 -8.20
C GLN A 189 14.47 -15.54 -6.80
N ALA A 190 13.27 -16.07 -6.56
CA ALA A 190 12.65 -16.05 -5.24
C ALA A 190 13.50 -16.78 -4.20
N GLN A 191 13.97 -17.99 -4.50
CA GLN A 191 14.84 -18.77 -3.62
C GLN A 191 16.17 -18.07 -3.34
N PHE A 192 16.78 -17.43 -4.36
CA PHE A 192 18.01 -16.66 -4.17
C PHE A 192 17.80 -15.51 -3.17
N GLN A 193 16.73 -14.73 -3.32
CA GLN A 193 16.44 -13.61 -2.44
C GLN A 193 16.02 -14.08 -1.03
N LEU A 194 15.23 -15.15 -0.93
CA LEU A 194 14.87 -15.75 0.35
C LEU A 194 16.10 -16.26 1.10
N LYS A 195 17.07 -16.88 0.41
CA LYS A 195 18.33 -17.31 1.03
C LYS A 195 19.09 -16.12 1.62
N ARG A 196 19.17 -15.00 0.91
CA ARG A 196 19.77 -13.75 1.42
C ARG A 196 19.01 -13.22 2.63
N TYR A 197 17.68 -13.21 2.58
CA TYR A 197 16.87 -12.83 3.73
C TYR A 197 17.15 -13.72 4.95
N LYS A 198 17.16 -15.04 4.79
CA LYS A 198 17.45 -16.01 5.85
C LYS A 198 18.86 -15.85 6.43
N SER A 199 19.87 -15.46 5.65
CA SER A 199 21.21 -15.20 6.21
C SER A 199 21.26 -13.97 7.12
N MET A 200 20.35 -13.01 6.91
CA MET A 200 20.23 -11.82 7.77
C MET A 200 19.22 -12.03 8.93
N ARG A 201 18.18 -12.82 8.70
CA ARG A 201 17.06 -13.10 9.63
C ARG A 201 16.78 -14.61 9.70
N PRO A 202 17.65 -15.41 10.35
CA PRO A 202 17.59 -16.87 10.29
C PRO A 202 16.37 -17.51 10.97
N HIS A 203 15.70 -16.79 11.87
CA HIS A 203 14.56 -17.28 12.65
C HIS A 203 13.26 -16.50 12.35
N SER A 204 13.12 -16.00 11.12
CA SER A 204 11.92 -15.26 10.72
C SER A 204 10.79 -16.20 10.28
N LEU A 205 9.62 -16.07 10.91
CA LEU A 205 8.42 -16.76 10.48
C LEU A 205 7.96 -16.31 9.08
N ASP A 206 8.27 -15.08 8.67
CA ASP A 206 8.00 -14.58 7.32
C ASP A 206 8.84 -15.33 6.28
N ALA A 207 10.10 -15.65 6.61
CA ALA A 207 10.94 -16.48 5.74
C ALA A 207 10.34 -17.88 5.58
N MET A 208 9.88 -18.47 6.68
CA MET A 208 9.28 -19.81 6.70
C MET A 208 7.97 -19.84 5.91
N LEU A 209 7.15 -18.79 6.01
CA LEU A 209 5.91 -18.65 5.24
C LEU A 209 6.20 -18.56 3.73
N LEU A 210 7.19 -17.76 3.35
CA LEU A 210 7.57 -17.63 1.95
C LEU A 210 8.19 -18.91 1.40
N GLU A 211 8.98 -19.62 2.21
CA GLU A 211 9.52 -20.93 1.87
C GLU A 211 8.40 -21.95 1.62
N ALA A 212 7.38 -21.98 2.48
CA ALA A 212 6.20 -22.82 2.32
C ALA A 212 5.42 -22.47 1.04
N SER A 213 5.29 -21.18 0.73
CA SER A 213 4.66 -20.70 -0.51
C SER A 213 5.43 -21.14 -1.77
N ILE A 214 6.76 -21.01 -1.76
CA ILE A 214 7.62 -21.49 -2.83
C ILE A 214 7.49 -23.02 -2.98
N ALA A 215 7.55 -23.78 -1.87
CA ALA A 215 7.38 -25.22 -1.88
C ALA A 215 6.01 -25.64 -2.45
N THR A 216 4.95 -24.89 -2.14
CA THR A 216 3.60 -25.09 -2.69
C THR A 216 3.61 -24.91 -4.22
N LYS A 217 4.22 -23.83 -4.73
CA LYS A 217 4.37 -23.58 -6.17
C LYS A 217 5.22 -24.64 -6.87
N GLN A 218 6.20 -25.21 -6.17
CA GLN A 218 7.03 -26.33 -6.66
C GLN A 218 6.36 -27.70 -6.54
N LYS A 219 5.11 -27.76 -6.06
CA LYS A 219 4.36 -29.00 -5.79
C LYS A 219 5.02 -29.91 -4.74
N GLN A 220 5.89 -29.35 -3.90
CA GLN A 220 6.50 -30.02 -2.76
C GLN A 220 5.54 -29.98 -1.55
N PHE A 221 4.36 -30.59 -1.71
CA PHE A 221 3.26 -30.44 -0.76
C PHE A 221 3.57 -30.97 0.64
N ALA A 222 4.39 -32.01 0.75
CA ALA A 222 4.83 -32.54 2.04
C ALA A 222 5.63 -31.49 2.84
N LEU A 223 6.60 -30.84 2.19
CA LEU A 223 7.40 -29.78 2.80
C LEU A 223 6.53 -28.56 3.12
N ALA A 224 5.67 -28.12 2.19
CA ALA A 224 4.77 -27.00 2.43
C ALA A 224 3.87 -27.24 3.65
N ARG A 225 3.31 -28.46 3.78
CA ARG A 225 2.47 -28.86 4.92
C ARG A 225 3.22 -28.78 6.23
N GLU A 226 4.43 -29.33 6.29
CA GLU A 226 5.29 -29.27 7.48
C GLU A 226 5.55 -27.83 7.91
N LEU A 227 5.96 -26.97 6.97
CA LEU A 227 6.27 -25.58 7.24
C LEU A 227 5.05 -24.78 7.72
N TYR A 228 3.88 -24.94 7.08
CA TYR A 228 2.66 -24.26 7.54
C TYR A 228 2.24 -24.71 8.94
N GLN A 229 2.31 -26.01 9.23
CA GLN A 229 2.02 -26.53 10.59
C GLN A 229 2.97 -25.93 11.63
N LYS A 230 4.26 -25.83 11.31
CA LYS A 230 5.25 -25.20 12.18
C LYS A 230 4.95 -23.72 12.44
N ILE A 231 4.54 -22.96 11.41
CA ILE A 231 4.12 -21.55 11.56
C ILE A 231 2.93 -21.44 12.52
N ILE A 232 1.93 -22.32 12.38
CA ILE A 232 0.74 -22.31 13.24
C ILE A 232 1.10 -22.56 14.71
N GLN A 233 2.06 -23.46 14.95
CA GLN A 233 2.53 -23.80 16.30
C GLN A 233 3.38 -22.68 16.92
N GLU A 234 4.35 -22.14 16.18
CA GLU A 234 5.36 -21.21 16.70
C GLU A 234 4.90 -19.75 16.74
N SER A 235 3.98 -19.36 15.85
CA SER A 235 3.52 -17.98 15.79
C SER A 235 2.77 -17.59 17.07
N GLN A 236 2.91 -16.33 17.51
CA GLN A 236 2.02 -15.72 18.50
C GLN A 236 0.97 -14.81 17.83
N GLN A 237 1.11 -14.55 16.53
CA GLN A 237 0.24 -13.66 15.77
C GLN A 237 -0.91 -14.44 15.15
N SER A 238 -2.16 -14.09 15.50
CA SER A 238 -3.37 -14.75 14.97
C SER A 238 -3.44 -14.68 13.44
N ALA A 239 -3.18 -13.50 12.86
CA ALA A 239 -3.23 -13.29 11.41
C ALA A 239 -2.29 -14.23 10.65
N LEU A 240 -1.06 -14.42 11.14
CA LEU A 240 -0.08 -15.29 10.51
C LEU A 240 -0.48 -16.77 10.62
N LYS A 241 -1.07 -17.18 11.76
CA LYS A 241 -1.63 -18.54 11.92
C LYS A 241 -2.78 -18.78 10.95
N GLU A 242 -3.70 -17.81 10.85
CA GLU A 242 -4.83 -17.90 9.92
C GLU A 242 -4.35 -17.99 8.47
N GLN A 243 -3.35 -17.20 8.09
CA GLN A 243 -2.77 -17.25 6.75
C GLN A 243 -2.16 -18.62 6.46
N ALA A 244 -1.36 -19.16 7.37
CA ALA A 244 -0.76 -20.48 7.23
C ALA A 244 -1.82 -21.60 7.20
N GLN A 245 -2.87 -21.50 8.04
CA GLN A 245 -3.97 -22.46 8.06
C GLN A 245 -4.75 -22.46 6.73
N ARG A 246 -5.10 -21.28 6.21
CA ARG A 246 -5.78 -21.17 4.92
C ARG A 246 -4.93 -21.76 3.80
N ALA A 247 -3.63 -21.50 3.79
CA ALA A 247 -2.72 -22.05 2.78
C ALA A 247 -2.60 -23.58 2.90
N LEU A 248 -2.57 -24.10 4.13
CA LEU A 248 -2.55 -25.53 4.43
C LEU A 248 -3.84 -26.23 3.95
N ASP A 249 -5.01 -25.63 4.19
CA ASP A 249 -6.31 -26.17 3.78
C ASP A 249 -6.48 -26.25 2.26
N LEU A 250 -5.73 -25.42 1.51
CA LEU A 250 -5.71 -25.40 0.05
C LEU A 250 -4.70 -26.38 -0.57
N LEU A 251 -3.88 -27.06 0.23
CA LEU A 251 -2.97 -28.07 -0.29
C LEU A 251 -3.74 -29.32 -0.77
N PRO A 252 -3.29 -29.97 -1.87
CA PRO A 252 -3.85 -31.25 -2.31
C PRO A 252 -3.66 -32.40 -1.31
#